data_AF-A0A1W1XDU6-F1
#
_entry.id   AF-A0A1W1XDU6-F1
#
_cell.length_a   1.000
_cell.length_b   1.000
_cell.length_c   1.000
_cell.angle_alpha   90.00
_cell.angle_beta   90.00
_cell.angle_gamma   90.00
#
_symmetry.space_group_name_H-M   'P 1'
#
loop_
_entity.id
_entity.type
_entity.pdbx_description
1 polymer ?
#
loop_
_entity_poly.entity_id
_entity_poly.type
_entity_poly.pdbx_seq_one_letter_code
_entity_poly.pdbx_strand_id
1 'polypeptide(L)'
;MDYKILLDEAIKHGEILAFLRGEKQYRIETSQYMPGVEPTDAGKVLSKAIYKSYKESPEIKEIFEDALINMLNGDAMDIYLVVLYVTSQLFKEMNDIAPFKINKNFIIAKLQNKIAENKKLLSEDIKLSDGFIKKGVWNNIERFDSVCNMEYGFRLIV
;
A
#
# COMPACT_ATOMS: atom_id res chain seq x y z
N MET A 1 -2.52 -18.48 9.61
CA MET A 1 -3.56 -17.44 9.74
C MET A 1 -4.18 -17.23 8.37
N ASP A 2 -5.51 -17.24 8.26
CA ASP A 2 -6.18 -16.94 6.99
C ASP A 2 -6.43 -15.44 6.89
N TYR A 3 -5.60 -14.76 6.08
CA TYR A 3 -5.69 -13.30 5.94
C TYR A 3 -6.97 -12.85 5.25
N LYS A 4 -7.69 -13.73 4.54
CA LYS A 4 -9.02 -13.42 4.00
C LYS A 4 -10.01 -13.16 5.13
N ILE A 5 -10.05 -14.02 6.15
CA ILE A 5 -10.96 -13.88 7.29
C ILE A 5 -10.72 -12.54 7.99
N LEU A 6 -9.46 -12.14 8.14
CA LEU A 6 -9.10 -10.85 8.74
C LEU A 6 -9.58 -9.66 7.90
N LEU A 7 -9.51 -9.75 6.57
CA LEU A 7 -10.05 -8.72 5.68
C LEU A 7 -11.58 -8.65 5.79
N ASP A 8 -12.26 -9.80 5.79
CA ASP A 8 -13.71 -9.89 5.93
C ASP A 8 -14.17 -9.26 7.26
N GLU A 9 -13.46 -9.55 8.35
CA GLU A 9 -13.68 -8.91 9.66
C GLU A 9 -13.44 -7.40 9.61
N ALA A 10 -12.35 -6.94 9.00
CA ALA A 10 -12.04 -5.52 8.89
C ALA A 10 -13.13 -4.77 8.10
N ILE A 11 -13.58 -5.32 6.97
CA ILE A 11 -14.66 -4.71 6.17
C ILE A 11 -15.95 -4.66 6.98
N LYS A 12 -16.32 -5.76 7.65
CA LYS A 12 -17.54 -5.84 8.47
C LYS A 12 -17.60 -4.77 9.58
N HIS A 13 -16.44 -4.41 10.14
CA HIS A 13 -16.35 -3.41 11.22
C HIS A 13 -15.97 -1.99 10.71
N GLY A 14 -15.84 -1.78 9.39
CA GLY A 14 -15.42 -0.50 8.84
C GLY A 14 -13.94 -0.16 9.10
N GLU A 15 -13.11 -1.17 9.31
CA GLU A 15 -11.71 -1.08 9.73
C GLU A 15 -10.70 -1.39 8.60
N ILE A 16 -11.11 -1.27 7.33
CA ILE A 16 -10.25 -1.56 6.18
C ILE A 16 -8.92 -0.80 6.20
N LEU A 17 -8.92 0.46 6.68
CA LEU A 17 -7.69 1.25 6.81
C LEU A 17 -6.74 0.64 7.85
N ALA A 18 -7.26 0.23 9.00
CA ALA A 18 -6.47 -0.45 10.03
C ALA A 18 -5.88 -1.76 9.50
N PHE A 19 -6.64 -2.49 8.68
CA PHE A 19 -6.15 -3.68 8.00
C PHE A 19 -5.01 -3.39 7.02
N LEU A 20 -5.17 -2.39 6.15
CA LEU A 20 -4.11 -2.01 5.19
C LEU A 20 -2.88 -1.40 5.85
N ARG A 21 -3.02 -0.85 7.06
CA ARG A 21 -1.89 -0.39 7.89
C ARG A 21 -1.21 -1.50 8.67
N GLY A 22 -1.88 -2.64 8.87
CA GLY A 22 -1.40 -3.71 9.78
C GLY A 22 -1.56 -3.36 11.26
N GLU A 23 -2.52 -2.51 11.59
CA GLU A 23 -2.85 -2.12 12.97
C GLU A 23 -3.71 -3.19 13.67
N LYS A 24 -3.86 -3.07 14.99
CA LYS A 24 -4.68 -3.97 15.82
C LYS A 24 -4.27 -5.44 15.61
N GLN A 25 -5.25 -6.31 15.34
CA GLN A 25 -5.07 -7.73 15.06
C GLN A 25 -4.72 -8.04 13.59
N TYR A 26 -4.67 -7.01 12.73
CA TYR A 26 -4.54 -7.19 11.28
C TYR A 26 -3.10 -7.20 10.78
N ARG A 27 -2.12 -7.21 11.67
CA ARG A 27 -0.70 -7.22 11.31
C ARG A 27 -0.38 -8.46 10.46
N ILE A 28 0.05 -8.22 9.21
CA ILE A 28 0.56 -9.27 8.31
C ILE A 28 2.08 -9.12 8.26
N GLU A 29 2.77 -9.99 8.98
CA GLU A 29 4.21 -9.93 9.18
C GLU A 29 4.99 -9.97 7.85
N THR A 30 5.96 -9.07 7.73
CA THR A 30 7.02 -9.15 6.72
C THR A 30 7.89 -10.39 7.00
N SER A 31 8.58 -10.90 5.98
CA SER A 31 9.56 -11.97 6.19
C SER A 31 10.54 -11.62 7.32
N GLN A 32 10.86 -12.60 8.19
CA GLN A 32 11.84 -12.44 9.29
C GLN A 32 13.24 -12.02 8.81
N TYR A 33 13.50 -12.12 7.50
CA TYR A 33 14.76 -11.74 6.86
C TYR A 33 14.77 -10.29 6.33
N MET A 34 13.70 -9.51 6.52
CA MET A 34 13.62 -8.10 6.11
C MET A 34 13.76 -7.16 7.32
N PRO A 35 14.97 -6.64 7.61
CA PRO A 35 15.16 -5.60 8.62
C PRO A 35 14.52 -4.28 8.16
N GLY A 36 13.80 -3.60 9.07
CA GLY A 36 13.08 -2.34 8.77
C GLY A 36 11.56 -2.47 8.58
N VAL A 37 11.01 -3.59 9.09
CA VAL A 37 9.61 -4.06 9.09
C VAL A 37 8.60 -2.93 8.94
N GLU A 38 8.11 -2.73 7.72
CA GLU A 38 6.83 -2.07 7.50
C GLU A 38 5.75 -2.69 8.42
N PRO A 39 4.76 -1.91 8.88
CA PRO A 39 3.75 -2.43 9.79
C PRO A 39 2.92 -3.55 9.13
N THR A 40 2.91 -3.61 7.79
CA THR A 40 2.35 -4.72 7.02
C THR A 40 3.12 -4.98 5.71
N ASP A 41 3.08 -6.22 5.24
CA ASP A 41 3.62 -6.62 3.93
C ASP A 41 2.56 -6.43 2.83
N ALA A 42 2.63 -5.32 2.11
CA ALA A 42 1.69 -4.97 1.03
C ALA A 42 1.54 -6.08 -0.03
N GLY A 43 2.63 -6.77 -0.37
CA GLY A 43 2.63 -7.86 -1.35
C GLY A 43 1.86 -9.08 -0.86
N LYS A 44 2.00 -9.44 0.42
CA LYS A 44 1.21 -10.51 1.06
C LYS A 44 -0.24 -10.10 1.26
N VAL A 45 -0.50 -8.87 1.70
CA VAL A 45 -1.87 -8.33 1.83
C VAL A 45 -2.62 -8.49 0.51
N LEU A 46 -2.03 -8.03 -0.59
CA LEU A 46 -2.59 -8.18 -1.93
C LEU A 46 -2.85 -9.66 -2.27
N SER A 47 -1.80 -10.48 -2.25
CA SER A 47 -1.87 -11.85 -2.78
C SER A 47 -2.63 -12.85 -1.91
N LYS A 48 -2.66 -12.64 -0.59
CA LYS A 48 -3.21 -13.60 0.37
C LYS A 48 -4.54 -13.16 0.98
N ALA A 49 -4.92 -11.90 0.87
CA ALA A 49 -6.21 -11.39 1.35
C ALA A 49 -7.04 -10.77 0.22
N ILE A 50 -6.60 -9.65 -0.35
CA ILE A 50 -7.37 -8.87 -1.33
C ILE A 50 -7.72 -9.72 -2.56
N TYR A 51 -6.74 -10.37 -3.17
CA TYR A 51 -6.94 -11.17 -4.39
C TYR A 51 -7.77 -12.42 -4.15
N LYS A 52 -7.65 -13.03 -2.97
CA LYS A 52 -8.48 -14.19 -2.62
C LYS A 52 -9.94 -13.78 -2.47
N SER A 53 -10.19 -12.68 -1.78
CA SER A 53 -11.54 -12.17 -1.55
C SER A 53 -12.18 -11.66 -2.84
N TYR A 54 -11.40 -11.00 -3.71
CA TYR A 54 -11.86 -10.56 -5.03
C TYR A 54 -12.41 -11.69 -5.90
N LYS A 55 -11.83 -12.90 -5.83
CA LYS A 55 -12.31 -14.07 -6.60
C LYS A 55 -13.72 -14.50 -6.20
N GLU A 56 -14.14 -14.21 -4.97
CA GLU A 56 -15.47 -14.50 -4.45
C GLU A 56 -16.40 -13.28 -4.54
N SER A 57 -15.85 -12.08 -4.46
CA SER A 57 -16.59 -10.82 -4.39
C SER A 57 -15.84 -9.70 -5.14
N PRO A 58 -16.17 -9.46 -6.42
CA PRO A 58 -15.47 -8.47 -7.25
C PRO A 58 -15.48 -7.04 -6.68
N GLU A 59 -16.48 -6.69 -5.86
CA GLU A 59 -16.61 -5.42 -5.13
C GLU A 59 -15.39 -5.10 -4.23
N ILE A 60 -14.61 -6.12 -3.83
CA ILE A 60 -13.37 -5.95 -3.07
C ILE A 60 -12.37 -5.03 -3.80
N LYS A 61 -12.38 -5.00 -5.14
CA LYS A 61 -11.55 -4.08 -5.90
C LYS A 61 -11.90 -2.63 -5.55
N GLU A 62 -13.17 -2.27 -5.57
CA GLU A 62 -13.62 -0.89 -5.32
C GLU A 62 -13.35 -0.50 -3.87
N ILE A 63 -13.65 -1.38 -2.91
CA ILE A 63 -13.34 -1.18 -1.49
C ILE A 63 -11.84 -0.93 -1.28
N PHE A 64 -10.99 -1.70 -1.96
CA PHE A 64 -9.54 -1.53 -1.88
C PHE A 64 -9.07 -0.20 -2.50
N GLU A 65 -9.55 0.15 -3.69
CA GLU A 65 -9.21 1.41 -4.35
C GLU A 65 -9.65 2.63 -3.51
N ASP A 66 -10.86 2.61 -2.97
CA ASP A 66 -11.37 3.66 -2.09
C ASP A 66 -10.56 3.76 -0.80
N ALA A 67 -10.15 2.63 -0.22
CA ALA A 67 -9.28 2.61 0.95
C ALA A 67 -7.91 3.24 0.65
N LEU A 68 -7.29 2.97 -0.50
CA LEU A 68 -6.04 3.62 -0.91
C LEU A 68 -6.21 5.14 -1.04
N ILE A 69 -7.30 5.60 -1.65
CA ILE A 69 -7.60 7.03 -1.77
C ILE A 69 -7.85 7.68 -0.39
N ASN A 70 -8.49 6.97 0.53
CA ASN A 70 -8.70 7.47 1.88
C ASN A 70 -7.39 7.57 2.67
N MET A 71 -6.48 6.60 2.53
CA MET A 71 -5.14 6.66 3.13
C MET A 71 -4.33 7.86 2.65
N LEU A 72 -4.51 8.31 1.40
CA LEU A 72 -3.85 9.50 0.88
C LEU A 72 -4.24 10.81 1.61
N ASN A 73 -5.31 10.80 2.41
CA ASN A 73 -5.68 11.91 3.30
C ASN A 73 -5.14 11.75 4.73
N GLY A 74 -4.42 10.66 5.00
CA GLY A 74 -3.80 10.37 6.28
C GLY A 74 -2.41 11.00 6.44
N ASP A 75 -1.54 10.33 7.18
CA ASP A 75 -0.20 10.82 7.48
C ASP A 75 0.86 10.40 6.43
N ALA A 76 2.11 10.77 6.68
CA ALA A 76 3.22 10.43 5.79
C ALA A 76 3.45 8.90 5.68
N MET A 77 3.12 8.13 6.72
CA MET A 77 3.21 6.67 6.67
C MET A 77 2.13 6.09 5.79
N ASP A 78 0.90 6.62 5.86
CA ASP A 78 -0.19 6.20 4.98
C ASP A 78 0.16 6.45 3.51
N ILE A 79 0.69 7.63 3.17
CA ILE A 79 1.15 7.94 1.81
C ILE A 79 2.21 6.94 1.37
N TYR A 80 3.19 6.63 2.23
CA TYR A 80 4.22 5.65 1.94
C TYR A 80 3.66 4.23 1.74
N LEU A 81 2.70 3.79 2.56
CA LEU A 81 2.02 2.50 2.37
C LEU A 81 1.29 2.46 1.03
N VAL A 82 0.63 3.54 0.62
CA VAL A 82 -0.02 3.61 -0.70
C VAL A 82 1.01 3.46 -1.83
N VAL A 83 2.21 4.06 -1.71
CA VAL A 83 3.31 3.80 -2.66
C VAL A 83 3.62 2.30 -2.74
N LEU A 84 3.76 1.62 -1.61
CA LEU A 84 4.04 0.18 -1.57
C LEU A 84 2.93 -0.67 -2.19
N TYR A 85 1.67 -0.36 -1.91
CA TYR A 85 0.53 -1.06 -2.49
C TYR A 85 0.45 -0.86 -3.99
N VAL A 86 0.51 0.39 -4.47
CA VAL A 86 0.40 0.72 -5.89
C VAL A 86 1.54 0.07 -6.68
N THR A 87 2.78 0.20 -6.22
CA THR A 87 3.94 -0.39 -6.90
C THR A 87 3.90 -1.92 -6.90
N SER A 88 3.51 -2.54 -5.78
CA SER A 88 3.32 -3.99 -5.70
C SER A 88 2.20 -4.49 -6.61
N GLN A 89 1.09 -3.75 -6.68
CA GLN A 89 -0.04 -4.05 -7.55
C GLN A 89 0.36 -3.96 -9.02
N LEU A 90 1.02 -2.86 -9.44
CA LEU A 90 1.50 -2.69 -10.82
C LEU A 90 2.48 -3.78 -11.25
N PHE A 91 3.41 -4.15 -10.36
CA PHE A 91 4.32 -5.27 -10.62
C PHE A 91 3.55 -6.58 -10.85
N LYS A 92 2.55 -6.86 -10.02
CA LYS A 92 1.73 -8.08 -10.14
C LYS A 92 0.83 -8.04 -11.37
N GLU A 93 0.31 -6.88 -11.77
CA GLU A 93 -0.45 -6.70 -13.01
C GLU A 93 0.41 -6.95 -14.26
N MET A 94 1.64 -6.42 -14.27
CA MET A 94 2.57 -6.59 -15.40
C MET A 94 3.00 -8.04 -15.60
N ASN A 95 3.01 -8.83 -14.54
CA ASN A 95 3.42 -10.25 -14.55
C ASN A 95 2.22 -11.22 -14.56
N ASP A 96 1.00 -10.75 -14.86
CA ASP A 96 -0.24 -11.55 -14.90
C ASP A 96 -0.53 -12.33 -13.59
N ILE A 97 -0.07 -11.81 -12.45
CA ILE A 97 -0.29 -12.38 -11.11
C ILE A 97 -1.55 -11.79 -10.47
N ALA A 98 -1.82 -10.50 -10.71
CA ALA A 98 -2.98 -9.81 -10.14
C ALA A 98 -4.28 -10.23 -10.86
N PRO A 99 -5.36 -10.55 -10.13
CA PRO A 99 -6.63 -10.95 -10.74
C PRO A 99 -7.47 -9.75 -11.25
N PHE A 100 -7.03 -8.52 -10.99
CA PHE A 100 -7.66 -7.29 -11.45
C PHE A 100 -6.60 -6.21 -11.68
N LYS A 101 -7.00 -5.17 -12.43
CA LYS A 101 -6.22 -3.94 -12.60
C LYS A 101 -6.83 -2.80 -11.81
N ILE A 102 -6.00 -2.00 -11.15
CA ILE A 102 -6.49 -0.80 -10.45
C ILE A 102 -6.81 0.33 -11.43
N ASN A 103 -7.60 1.32 -11.01
CA ASN A 103 -7.79 2.59 -11.72
C ASN A 103 -6.51 3.44 -11.66
N LYS A 104 -5.51 2.97 -12.41
CA LYS A 104 -4.12 3.42 -12.39
C LYS A 104 -4.00 4.94 -12.54
N ASN A 105 -4.65 5.51 -13.55
CA ASN A 105 -4.49 6.94 -13.87
C ASN A 105 -5.03 7.83 -12.74
N PHE A 106 -6.18 7.48 -12.17
CA PHE A 106 -6.79 8.24 -11.07
C PHE A 106 -5.96 8.15 -9.79
N ILE A 107 -5.56 6.94 -9.39
CA ILE A 107 -4.81 6.70 -8.16
C ILE A 107 -3.42 7.33 -8.25
N ILE A 108 -2.70 7.18 -9.38
CA ILE A 108 -1.37 7.77 -9.56
C ILE A 108 -1.44 9.30 -9.48
N ALA A 109 -2.41 9.94 -10.14
CA ALA A 109 -2.53 11.39 -10.09
C ALA A 109 -2.74 11.91 -8.66
N LYS A 110 -3.56 11.22 -7.86
CA LYS A 110 -3.75 11.56 -6.44
C LYS A 110 -2.48 11.33 -5.62
N LEU A 111 -1.81 10.20 -5.85
CA LEU A 111 -0.58 9.84 -5.15
C LEU A 111 0.56 10.83 -5.45
N GLN A 112 0.76 11.22 -6.71
CA GLN A 112 1.76 12.22 -7.13
C GLN A 112 1.58 13.53 -6.38
N ASN A 113 0.34 14.06 -6.35
CA ASN A 113 0.01 15.28 -5.64
C ASN A 113 0.35 15.16 -4.14
N LYS A 114 -0.01 14.03 -3.52
CA LYS A 114 0.27 13.83 -2.08
C LYS A 114 1.74 13.65 -1.76
N ILE A 115 2.52 13.01 -2.63
CA ILE A 115 3.98 12.94 -2.48
C ILE A 115 4.58 14.35 -2.56
N ALA A 116 4.17 15.16 -3.53
CA ALA A 116 4.66 16.52 -3.70
C ALA A 116 4.31 17.41 -2.49
N GLU A 117 3.05 17.39 -2.04
CA GLU A 117 2.58 18.13 -0.86
C GLU A 117 3.33 17.74 0.43
N ASN A 118 3.73 16.48 0.56
CA ASN A 118 4.32 15.93 1.79
C ASN A 118 5.82 15.61 1.66
N LYS A 119 6.49 16.12 0.63
CA LYS A 119 7.91 15.82 0.35
C LYS A 119 8.79 15.96 1.59
N LYS A 120 8.64 17.08 2.33
CA LYS A 120 9.42 17.33 3.54
C LYS A 120 9.25 16.22 4.58
N LEU A 121 8.00 15.86 4.89
CA LEU A 121 7.69 14.81 5.87
C LEU A 121 8.19 13.44 5.42
N LEU A 122 8.09 13.14 4.12
CA LEU A 122 8.56 11.88 3.54
C LEU A 122 10.10 11.77 3.48
N SER A 123 10.81 12.91 3.49
CA SER A 123 12.27 12.99 3.57
C SER A 123 12.82 12.87 4.99
N GLU A 124 11.96 12.98 6.01
CA GLU A 124 12.34 12.84 7.42
C GLU A 124 12.12 11.41 7.93
N ASP A 125 12.68 11.10 9.10
CA ASP A 125 12.40 9.85 9.81
C ASP A 125 10.95 9.87 10.33
N ILE A 126 10.13 8.88 9.93
CA ILE A 126 8.73 8.79 10.32
C ILE A 126 8.63 8.01 11.63
N LYS A 127 8.12 8.65 12.69
CA LYS A 127 7.87 8.00 13.99
C LYS A 127 6.45 7.44 14.02
N LEU A 128 6.34 6.13 14.25
CA LEU A 128 5.08 5.43 14.39
C LEU A 128 4.57 5.47 15.83
N SER A 129 3.28 5.20 16.02
CA SER A 129 2.60 5.23 17.32
C SER A 129 3.12 4.19 18.31
N ASP A 130 3.69 3.09 17.83
CA ASP A 130 4.32 2.03 18.63
C ASP A 130 5.77 2.36 19.03
N GLY A 131 6.28 3.53 18.65
CA GLY A 131 7.65 3.98 18.93
C GLY A 131 8.68 3.55 17.90
N PHE A 132 8.30 2.77 16.88
CA PHE A 132 9.19 2.44 15.77
C PHE A 132 9.49 3.66 14.91
N ILE A 133 10.69 3.71 14.33
CA ILE A 133 11.11 4.80 13.44
C ILE A 133 11.38 4.22 12.06
N LYS A 134 10.58 4.63 11.08
CA LYS A 134 10.80 4.30 9.68
C LYS A 134 11.74 5.32 9.05
N LYS A 135 12.93 4.86 8.69
CA LYS A 135 13.97 5.66 8.03
C LYS A 135 14.00 5.40 6.53
N GLY A 136 14.54 6.37 5.78
CA GLY A 136 14.84 6.21 4.35
C GLY A 136 13.60 6.07 3.46
N VAL A 137 12.45 6.59 3.89
CA VAL A 137 11.20 6.57 3.14
C VAL A 137 11.38 7.24 1.77
N TRP A 138 11.96 8.44 1.74
CA TRP A 138 12.22 9.15 0.49
C TRP A 138 13.11 8.36 -0.48
N ASN A 139 14.22 7.79 0.01
CA ASN A 139 15.11 6.97 -0.82
C ASN A 139 14.38 5.76 -1.44
N ASN A 140 13.44 5.16 -0.70
CA ASN A 140 12.61 4.08 -1.25
C ASN A 140 11.65 4.61 -2.32
N ILE A 141 11.02 5.77 -2.10
CA ILE A 141 10.15 6.42 -3.09
C ILE A 141 10.94 6.74 -4.37
N GLU A 142 12.16 7.25 -4.28
CA GLU A 142 13.03 7.51 -5.45
C GLU A 142 13.38 6.23 -6.23
N ARG A 143 13.62 5.12 -5.52
CA ARG A 143 13.83 3.81 -6.15
C ARG A 143 12.58 3.33 -6.88
N PHE A 144 11.41 3.45 -6.25
CA PHE A 144 10.15 3.09 -6.88
C PHE A 144 9.79 4.01 -8.04
N ASP A 145 10.07 5.30 -7.95
CA ASP A 145 9.90 6.28 -9.03
C ASP A 145 10.75 5.92 -10.24
N SER A 146 12.01 5.52 -10.02
CA SER A 146 12.89 5.03 -11.08
C SER A 146 12.32 3.80 -11.77
N VAL A 147 11.82 2.82 -11.01
CA VAL A 147 11.15 1.62 -11.55
C VAL A 147 9.88 2.00 -12.32
N CYS A 148 9.05 2.90 -11.77
CA CYS A 148 7.84 3.40 -12.44
C CYS A 148 8.17 4.00 -13.80
N ASN A 149 9.25 4.77 -13.87
CA ASN A 149 9.70 5.42 -15.10
C ASN A 149 10.15 4.41 -16.15
N MET A 150 10.98 3.44 -15.74
CA MET A 150 11.59 2.47 -16.65
C MET A 150 10.58 1.44 -17.16
N GLU A 151 9.74 0.90 -16.27
CA GLU A 151 8.87 -0.24 -16.60
C GLU A 151 7.46 0.18 -17.03
N TYR A 152 6.99 1.36 -16.61
CA TYR A 152 5.59 1.77 -16.82
C TYR A 152 5.43 3.13 -17.50
N GLY A 153 6.54 3.85 -17.77
CA GLY A 153 6.53 5.11 -18.51
C GLY A 153 5.91 6.29 -17.75
N PHE A 154 5.89 6.27 -16.41
CA PHE A 154 5.44 7.40 -15.59
C PHE A 154 6.31 7.61 -14.35
N ARG A 155 6.26 8.81 -13.77
CA ARG A 155 6.98 9.17 -12.53
C ARG A 155 6.03 9.24 -11.34
N LEU A 156 6.47 8.82 -10.16
CA LEU A 156 5.77 9.09 -8.90
C LEU A 156 6.11 10.48 -8.35
N ILE A 157 7.33 10.94 -8.61
CA ILE A 157 7.81 12.26 -8.22
C ILE A 157 7.71 13.17 -9.44
N VAL A 158 6.79 14.13 -9.41
CA VAL A 158 6.50 15.11 -10.47
C VAL A 158 6.98 16.50 -10.14
#